data_AF-A0A7S3FWM7-F1
#
_entry.id   AF-A0A7S3FWM7-F1
#
_cell.length_a   1.000
_cell.length_b   1.000
_cell.length_c   1.000
_cell.angle_alpha   90.00
_cell.angle_beta   90.00
_cell.angle_gamma   90.00
#
_symmetry.space_group_name_H-M   'P 1'
#
loop_
_entity.id
_entity.type
_entity.pdbx_description
1 polymer ?
#
loop_
_entity_poly.entity_id
_entity_poly.type
_entity_poly.pdbx_seq_one_letter_code
_entity_poly.pdbx_strand_id
1 'polypeptide(L)'
;MEVSPGVTTSWVLSKLSQIIIAFYLIQLIRVFNFYIQEKVNANETDKLIKLKQKVIMVIFGSGGHTTEMLLMLKGDNIFEKYEHVHFVVGHSDTWSLKKITDFYDSCEGIDLMEQAQ
;
A
#
# COMPACT_ATOMS: atom_id res chain seq x y z
N MET A 1 -34.87 2.55 -59.26
CA MET A 1 -34.63 3.51 -58.16
C MET A 1 -33.14 3.75 -58.09
N GLU A 2 -32.66 4.81 -58.75
CA GLU A 2 -31.26 5.22 -58.65
C GLU A 2 -31.04 5.88 -57.28
N VAL A 3 -30.23 5.25 -56.45
CA VAL A 3 -29.89 5.77 -55.13
C VAL A 3 -28.84 6.87 -55.34
N SER A 4 -29.19 8.11 -54.97
CA SER A 4 -28.32 9.27 -55.15
C SER A 4 -26.99 9.08 -54.40
N PRO A 5 -25.83 9.16 -55.09
CA PRO A 5 -24.52 8.87 -54.52
C PRO A 5 -24.07 9.86 -53.42
N GLY A 6 -24.79 10.98 -53.23
CA GLY A 6 -24.48 11.96 -52.19
C GLY A 6 -24.87 11.55 -50.77
N VAL A 7 -25.81 10.60 -50.61
CA VAL A 7 -26.28 10.19 -49.27
C VAL A 7 -25.33 9.18 -48.63
N THR A 8 -24.72 8.29 -49.39
CA THR A 8 -23.86 7.22 -48.86
C THR A 8 -22.51 7.74 -48.36
N THR A 9 -21.93 8.75 -49.03
CA THR A 9 -20.63 9.32 -48.66
C THR A 9 -20.68 10.11 -47.34
N SER A 10 -21.75 10.87 -47.10
CA SER A 10 -21.94 11.64 -45.86
C SER A 10 -22.01 10.76 -44.60
N TRP A 11 -22.73 9.63 -44.71
CA TRP A 11 -22.83 8.66 -43.62
C TRP A 11 -21.49 7.99 -43.30
N VAL A 12 -20.71 7.66 -44.33
CA VAL A 12 -19.38 7.06 -44.16
C VAL A 12 -18.41 8.04 -43.51
N LEU A 13 -18.41 9.30 -43.93
CA LEU A 13 -17.54 10.33 -43.34
C LEU A 13 -17.85 10.61 -41.87
N SER A 14 -19.12 10.63 -41.48
CA SER A 14 -19.51 10.82 -40.08
C SER A 14 -19.04 9.65 -39.19
N LYS A 15 -19.16 8.39 -39.67
CA LYS A 15 -18.66 7.20 -38.97
C LYS A 15 -17.14 7.19 -38.82
N LEU A 16 -16.41 7.57 -39.86
CA LEU A 16 -14.95 7.67 -39.79
C LEU A 16 -14.51 8.74 -38.77
N SER A 17 -15.18 9.89 -38.74
CA SER A 17 -14.88 10.92 -37.73
C SER A 17 -15.12 10.43 -36.29
N GLN A 18 -16.20 9.66 -36.06
CA GLN A 18 -16.52 9.10 -34.75
C GLN A 18 -15.44 8.12 -34.28
N ILE A 19 -14.91 7.29 -35.18
CA ILE A 19 -13.83 6.34 -34.86
C ILE A 19 -12.54 7.08 -34.49
N ILE A 20 -12.18 8.13 -35.23
CA ILE A 20 -11.00 8.94 -34.94
C ILE A 20 -11.13 9.63 -33.59
N ILE A 21 -12.30 10.23 -33.31
CA ILE A 21 -12.57 10.88 -32.02
C ILE A 21 -12.50 9.85 -30.88
N ALA A 22 -13.09 8.67 -31.04
CA ALA A 22 -13.04 7.61 -30.04
C ALA A 22 -11.59 7.14 -29.78
N PHE A 23 -10.78 7.00 -30.83
CA PHE A 23 -9.36 6.66 -30.69
C PHE A 23 -8.62 7.68 -29.83
N TYR A 24 -8.77 8.98 -30.11
CA TYR A 24 -8.13 10.04 -29.31
C TYR A 24 -8.63 10.09 -27.87
N LEU A 25 -9.94 9.88 -27.64
CA LEU A 25 -10.50 9.81 -26.29
C LEU A 25 -9.91 8.66 -25.47
N ILE A 26 -9.77 7.47 -26.07
CA ILE A 26 -9.15 6.32 -25.41
C ILE A 26 -7.69 6.61 -25.05
N GLN A 27 -6.94 7.25 -25.95
CA GLN A 27 -5.56 7.63 -25.67
C GLN A 27 -5.47 8.64 -24.53
N LEU A 28 -6.37 9.62 -24.50
CA LEU A 28 -6.43 10.62 -23.43
C LEU A 28 -6.74 9.98 -22.08
N ILE A 29 -7.70 9.04 -22.02
CA ILE A 29 -8.00 8.28 -20.80
C ILE A 29 -6.79 7.46 -20.34
N ARG A 30 -6.05 6.83 -21.26
CA ARG A 30 -4.83 6.09 -20.92
C ARG A 30 -3.76 6.96 -20.30
N VAL A 31 -3.48 8.12 -20.92
CA VAL A 31 -2.49 9.07 -20.40
C VAL A 31 -2.93 9.61 -19.04
N PHE A 32 -4.23 9.91 -18.88
CA PHE A 32 -4.76 10.39 -17.62
C PHE A 32 -4.66 9.32 -16.51
N ASN A 33 -5.04 8.08 -16.80
CA ASN A 33 -4.92 6.98 -15.84
C ASN A 33 -3.46 6.72 -15.44
N PHE A 34 -2.54 6.77 -16.40
CA PHE A 34 -1.11 6.65 -16.13
C PHE A 34 -0.63 7.76 -15.19
N TYR A 35 -0.98 9.02 -15.48
CA TYR A 35 -0.62 10.17 -14.65
C TYR A 35 -1.17 10.06 -13.21
N ILE A 36 -2.43 9.62 -13.06
CA ILE A 36 -3.02 9.41 -11.74
C ILE A 36 -2.30 8.30 -10.98
N GLN A 37 -2.03 7.16 -11.62
CA GLN A 37 -1.31 6.06 -10.96
C GLN A 37 0.11 6.46 -10.55
N GLU A 38 0.84 7.17 -11.40
CA GLU A 38 2.19 7.66 -11.08
C GLU A 38 2.17 8.61 -9.87
N LYS A 39 1.23 9.56 -9.83
CA LYS A 39 1.05 10.48 -8.70
C LYS A 39 0.65 9.78 -7.40
N VAL A 40 -0.21 8.77 -7.47
CA VAL A 40 -0.63 7.99 -6.28
C VAL A 40 0.56 7.18 -5.77
N ASN A 41 1.26 6.46 -6.65
CA ASN A 41 2.41 5.63 -6.28
C ASN A 41 3.58 6.48 -5.72
N ALA A 42 3.84 7.66 -6.30
CA ALA A 42 4.86 8.59 -5.80
C ALA A 42 4.54 9.07 -4.37
N ASN A 43 3.27 9.41 -4.10
CA ASN A 43 2.86 9.82 -2.76
C ASN A 43 2.95 8.67 -1.72
N GLU A 44 2.69 7.43 -2.13
CA GLU A 44 2.85 6.27 -1.23
C GLU A 44 4.32 5.98 -0.95
N THR A 45 5.17 6.02 -1.96
CA THR A 45 6.62 5.83 -1.80
C THR A 45 7.24 6.91 -0.90
N ASP A 46 6.88 8.19 -1.08
CA ASP A 46 7.34 9.28 -0.19
C ASP A 46 6.87 9.10 1.26
N LYS A 47 5.62 8.66 1.46
CA LYS A 47 5.10 8.35 2.80
C LYS A 47 5.84 7.18 3.43
N LEU A 48 6.10 6.11 2.68
CA LEU A 48 6.83 4.94 3.17
C LEU A 48 8.28 5.29 3.51
N ILE A 49 8.96 6.09 2.69
CA ILE A 49 10.31 6.60 2.99
C ILE A 49 10.30 7.40 4.29
N LYS A 50 9.29 8.26 4.47
CA LYS A 50 9.12 9.05 5.71
C LYS A 50 8.77 8.20 6.93
N LEU A 51 8.09 7.06 6.75
CA LEU A 51 7.75 6.13 7.83
C LEU A 51 8.94 5.24 8.21
N LYS A 52 9.76 4.82 7.24
CA LYS A 52 11.00 4.10 7.51
C LYS A 52 11.94 4.91 8.40
N GLN A 53 12.00 6.23 8.21
CA GLN A 53 12.77 7.13 9.08
C GLN A 53 12.19 7.32 10.49
N LYS A 54 11.03 6.74 10.82
CA LYS A 54 10.39 6.89 12.12
C LYS A 54 10.59 5.65 12.98
N VAL A 55 10.72 5.90 14.27
CA VAL A 55 10.78 4.88 15.31
C VAL A 55 9.38 4.73 15.91
N ILE A 56 8.92 3.49 16.05
CA ILE A 56 7.68 3.19 16.79
C ILE A 56 8.01 2.46 18.10
N MET A 57 7.36 2.89 19.17
CA MET A 57 7.45 2.27 20.48
C MET A 57 6.11 1.64 20.82
N VAL A 58 6.14 0.36 21.15
CA VAL A 58 4.97 -0.44 21.52
C VAL A 58 5.13 -0.86 22.98
N ILE A 59 4.20 -0.42 23.82
CA ILE A 59 4.23 -0.70 25.26
C ILE A 59 3.27 -1.85 25.54
N PHE A 60 3.77 -2.96 26.08
CA PHE A 60 2.96 -4.09 26.50
C PHE A 60 2.75 -4.08 28.00
N GLY A 61 1.50 -4.34 28.41
CA GLY A 61 1.13 -4.62 29.79
C GLY A 61 0.66 -6.07 29.94
N SER A 62 0.66 -6.58 31.17
CA SER A 62 0.40 -7.99 31.52
C SER A 62 -1.05 -8.47 31.30
N GLY A 63 -1.84 -7.76 30.51
CA GLY A 63 -3.29 -7.95 30.35
C GLY A 63 -3.72 -9.10 29.44
N GLY A 64 -2.84 -10.06 29.15
CA GLY A 64 -3.17 -11.26 28.36
C GLY A 64 -3.27 -11.07 26.84
N HIS A 65 -3.55 -9.84 26.37
CA HIS A 65 -3.82 -9.51 24.96
C HIS A 65 -2.60 -9.23 24.08
N THR A 66 -1.39 -9.46 24.58
CA THR A 66 -0.12 -9.25 23.85
C THR A 66 -0.11 -9.97 22.50
N THR A 67 -0.70 -11.17 22.42
CA THR A 67 -0.72 -11.98 21.19
C THR A 67 -1.60 -11.37 20.11
N GLU A 68 -2.82 -10.96 20.47
CA GLU A 68 -3.78 -10.34 19.57
C GLU A 68 -3.23 -9.04 19.00
N MET A 69 -2.59 -8.24 19.85
CA MET A 69 -1.96 -7.00 19.45
C MET A 69 -0.78 -7.23 18.49
N LEU A 70 0.08 -8.23 18.75
CA LEU A 70 1.15 -8.61 17.83
C LEU A 70 0.62 -9.07 16.46
N LEU A 71 -0.46 -9.84 16.44
CA LEU A 71 -1.11 -10.28 15.20
C LEU A 71 -1.73 -9.11 14.41
N MET A 72 -2.31 -8.12 15.09
CA MET A 72 -2.81 -6.90 14.44
C MET A 72 -1.66 -6.10 13.81
N LEU A 73 -0.57 -5.89 14.56
CA LEU A 73 0.62 -5.21 14.05
C LEU A 73 1.22 -5.93 12.83
N LYS A 74 1.16 -7.27 12.81
CA LYS A 74 1.53 -8.08 11.65
C LYS A 74 0.63 -7.83 10.46
N GLY A 75 -0.69 -7.91 10.66
CA GLY A 75 -1.69 -7.73 9.59
C GLY A 75 -1.62 -6.35 8.93
N ASP A 76 -1.24 -5.33 9.70
CA ASP A 76 -1.06 -3.97 9.19
C ASP A 76 0.32 -3.70 8.58
N ASN A 77 1.19 -4.72 8.48
CA ASN A 77 2.58 -4.63 8.00
C ASN A 77 3.39 -3.54 8.73
N ILE A 78 3.14 -3.32 10.02
CA ILE A 78 3.83 -2.28 10.80
C ILE A 78 5.33 -2.55 10.84
N PHE A 79 5.73 -3.80 10.98
CA PHE A 79 7.14 -4.21 11.04
C PHE A 79 7.92 -3.96 9.73
N GLU A 80 7.23 -3.84 8.59
CA GLU A 80 7.85 -3.49 7.30
C GLU A 80 7.87 -1.96 7.04
N LYS A 81 6.90 -1.25 7.65
CA LYS A 81 6.70 0.20 7.47
C LYS A 81 7.66 1.04 8.29
N TYR A 82 8.10 0.53 9.44
CA TYR A 82 9.01 1.22 10.37
C TYR A 82 10.35 0.49 10.42
N GLU A 83 11.46 1.23 10.37
CA GLU A 83 12.81 0.65 10.43
C GLU A 83 13.14 0.13 11.82
N HIS A 84 12.62 0.78 12.87
CA HIS A 84 12.87 0.41 14.25
C HIS A 84 11.56 0.31 15.04
N VAL A 85 11.33 -0.87 15.63
CA VAL A 85 10.21 -1.17 16.50
C VAL A 85 10.75 -1.54 17.88
N HIS A 86 10.51 -0.70 18.88
CA HIS A 86 10.91 -0.98 20.26
C HIS A 86 9.74 -1.48 21.07
N PHE A 87 9.99 -2.53 21.86
CA PHE A 87 9.03 -3.03 22.83
C PHE A 87 9.41 -2.61 24.23
N VAL A 88 8.47 -2.00 24.93
CA VAL A 88 8.61 -1.71 26.35
C VAL A 88 7.74 -2.70 27.11
N VAL A 89 8.37 -3.49 27.94
CA VAL A 89 7.72 -4.51 28.76
C VAL A 89 8.06 -4.20 30.22
N GLY A 90 7.07 -4.32 31.11
CA GLY A 90 7.32 -4.18 32.55
C GLY A 90 8.31 -5.24 33.02
N HIS A 91 9.23 -4.87 33.91
CA HIS A 91 10.32 -5.75 34.38
C HIS A 91 9.82 -7.12 34.91
N SER A 92 8.65 -7.15 35.54
CA SER A 92 8.04 -8.38 36.07
C SER A 92 7.18 -9.16 35.07
N ASP A 93 6.95 -8.63 33.86
CA ASP A 93 6.07 -9.25 32.85
C ASP A 93 6.86 -10.14 31.90
N THR A 94 7.25 -11.31 32.42
CA THR A 94 7.97 -12.34 31.67
C THR A 94 7.10 -13.02 30.61
N TRP A 95 5.77 -12.98 30.77
CA TRP A 95 4.83 -13.64 29.87
C TRP A 95 4.68 -12.88 28.56
N SER A 96 4.52 -11.55 28.63
CA SER A 96 4.52 -10.70 27.43
C SER A 96 5.88 -10.74 26.73
N LEU A 97 6.99 -10.69 27.48
CA LEU A 97 8.34 -10.80 26.92
C LEU A 97 8.48 -12.09 26.09
N LYS A 98 8.12 -13.24 26.67
CA LYS A 98 8.17 -14.51 25.97
C LYS A 98 7.33 -14.50 24.69
N LYS A 99 6.11 -13.98 24.75
CA LYS A 99 5.23 -13.89 23.56
C LYS A 99 5.82 -13.03 22.45
N ILE A 100 6.47 -11.92 22.80
CA ILE A 100 7.12 -11.03 21.84
C ILE A 100 8.30 -11.75 21.19
N THR A 101 9.17 -12.37 21.99
CA THR A 101 10.30 -13.15 21.50
C THR A 101 9.84 -14.30 20.59
N ASP A 102 8.89 -15.12 21.06
CA ASP A 102 8.33 -16.24 20.28
C ASP A 102 7.71 -15.74 18.95
N PHE A 103 7.02 -14.60 18.98
CA PHE A 103 6.44 -14.00 17.78
C PHE A 103 7.50 -13.51 16.79
N TYR A 104 8.58 -12.89 17.28
CA TYR A 104 9.70 -12.41 16.46
C TYR A 104 10.52 -13.55 15.88
N ASP A 105 10.85 -14.58 16.67
CA ASP A 105 11.58 -15.75 16.20
C ASP A 105 10.80 -16.49 15.11
N SER A 106 9.46 -16.47 15.19
CA SER A 106 8.58 -17.03 14.15
C SER A 106 8.48 -16.16 12.88
N CYS A 107 8.87 -14.89 12.95
CA CYS A 107 8.88 -13.93 11.85
C CYS A 107 10.34 -13.63 11.48
N GLU A 108 10.98 -14.55 10.75
CA GLU A 108 12.41 -14.45 10.37
C GLU A 108 12.88 -13.00 10.05
N GLY A 109 13.93 -12.54 10.74
CA GLY A 109 14.81 -11.47 10.24
C GLY A 109 14.84 -10.13 11.00
N ILE A 110 14.28 -10.01 12.21
CA ILE A 110 14.37 -8.75 12.97
C ILE A 110 15.18 -8.94 14.25
N ASP A 111 16.27 -8.18 14.35
CA ASP A 111 17.28 -8.26 15.42
C ASP A 111 16.76 -7.57 16.70
N LEU A 112 16.35 -8.36 17.70
CA LEU A 112 15.92 -7.84 19.00
C LEU A 112 17.14 -7.43 19.81
N MET A 113 17.52 -6.15 19.74
CA MET A 113 18.51 -5.59 20.65
C MET A 113 17.89 -5.42 22.04
N GLU A 114 18.16 -6.39 22.91
CA GLU A 114 17.83 -6.34 24.33
C GLU A 114 18.62 -5.20 24.99
N GLN A 115 17.98 -4.07 25.25
CA GLN A 115 18.55 -3.05 26.12
C GLN A 115 18.15 -3.34 27.56
N ALA A 116 19.00 -4.09 28.24
CA ALA A 116 19.00 -4.23 29.69
C ALA A 116 19.38 -2.88 30.33
N GLN A 117 18.49 -2.33 31.14
CA GLN A 117 18.80 -1.36 32.19
C GLN A 117 18.40 -1.94 33.55
#